data_AF-A0A967WV96-F1
#
_entry.id   AF-A0A967WV96-F1
#
_cell.length_a   1.000
_cell.length_b   1.000
_cell.length_c   1.000
_cell.angle_alpha   90.00
_cell.angle_beta   90.00
_cell.angle_gamma   90.00
#
_symmetry.space_group_name_H-M   'P 1'
#
loop_
_entity.id
_entity.type
_entity.pdbx_description
1 polymer ?
#
loop_
_entity_poly.entity_id
_entity_poly.type
_entity_poly.pdbx_seq_one_letter_code
_entity_poly.pdbx_strand_id
1 'polypeptide(L)'
;MPERLPYLVEPMTLDDIDRVMEIEQAVFPAPWSARAYHYEITKNDHSTMLVVRPAAPDASPIEHLRRQLGLARPAPLLGYAGFWLLVDEAHICTIAVHPQWQGQGLGELLLVSLLEKSKLLG
;
A
#
# COMPACT_ATOMS: atom_id res chain seq x y z
N MET A 1 3.18 18.97 -19.60
CA MET A 1 3.37 17.57 -19.16
C MET A 1 2.92 17.53 -17.71
N PRO A 2 1.89 16.78 -17.30
CA PRO A 2 1.59 16.68 -15.87
C PRO A 2 2.81 16.06 -15.18
N GLU A 3 3.30 16.72 -14.12
CA GLU A 3 4.36 16.19 -13.28
C GLU A 3 3.93 14.83 -12.75
N ARG A 4 4.72 13.78 -12.97
CA ARG A 4 4.48 12.49 -12.33
C ARG A 4 4.64 12.71 -10.83
N LEU A 5 3.62 12.32 -10.05
CA LEU A 5 3.72 12.34 -8.60
C LEU A 5 4.94 11.51 -8.16
N PRO A 6 5.69 11.95 -7.14
CA PRO A 6 6.87 11.23 -6.65
C PRO A 6 6.52 9.96 -5.87
N TYR A 7 5.27 9.50 -5.95
CA TYR A 7 4.72 8.34 -5.26
C TYR A 7 3.93 7.47 -6.21
N LEU A 8 3.95 6.17 -5.95
CA LEU A 8 3.17 5.16 -6.67
C LEU A 8 2.23 4.48 -5.68
N VAL A 9 0.96 4.32 -6.09
CA VAL A 9 -0.03 3.53 -5.36
C VAL A 9 -0.30 2.26 -6.17
N GLU A 10 -0.16 1.10 -5.53
CA GLU A 10 -0.20 -0.20 -6.19
C GLU A 10 -1.02 -1.19 -5.34
N PRO A 11 -1.51 -2.30 -5.92
CA PRO A 11 -2.09 -3.39 -5.14
C PRO A 11 -1.08 -3.98 -4.15
N MET A 12 -1.53 -4.28 -2.93
CA MET A 12 -0.74 -4.98 -1.93
C MET A 12 -0.45 -6.42 -2.37
N THR A 13 0.77 -6.90 -2.11
CA THR A 13 1.20 -8.27 -2.39
C THR A 13 1.61 -9.00 -1.10
N LEU A 14 1.83 -10.32 -1.19
CA LEU A 14 2.28 -11.11 -0.03
C LEU A 14 3.64 -10.64 0.51
N ASP A 15 4.53 -10.16 -0.37
CA ASP A 15 5.86 -9.65 -0.01
C ASP A 15 5.78 -8.35 0.82
N ASP A 16 4.60 -7.70 0.84
CA ASP A 16 4.39 -6.46 1.58
C ASP A 16 3.98 -6.67 3.03
N ILE A 17 3.48 -7.86 3.39
CA ILE A 17 2.84 -8.09 4.69
C ILE A 17 3.79 -7.79 5.84
N ASP A 18 5.05 -8.22 5.78
CA ASP A 18 6.02 -7.94 6.84
C ASP A 18 6.21 -6.43 7.06
N ARG A 19 6.22 -5.64 5.99
CA ARG A 19 6.33 -4.17 6.04
C ARG A 19 5.03 -3.50 6.47
N VAL A 20 3.89 -4.03 6.05
CA VAL A 20 2.57 -3.58 6.53
C VAL A 20 2.50 -3.77 8.04
N MET A 21 2.99 -4.90 8.55
CA MET A 21 3.00 -5.18 9.98
C MET A 21 3.92 -4.24 10.78
N GLU A 22 5.05 -3.82 10.22
CA GLU A 22 5.89 -2.77 10.82
C GLU A 22 5.11 -1.45 10.98
N ILE A 23 4.37 -1.03 9.94
CA ILE A 23 3.54 0.18 9.98
C ILE A 23 2.38 -0.01 10.98
N GLU A 24 1.73 -1.16 10.93
CA GLU A 24 0.55 -1.48 11.74
C GLU A 24 0.84 -1.37 13.24
N GLN A 25 1.94 -1.98 13.67
CA GLN A 25 2.38 -1.93 15.07
C GLN A 25 2.82 -0.53 15.51
N ALA A 26 3.32 0.29 14.58
CA ALA A 26 3.74 1.65 14.86
C ALA A 26 2.58 2.64 14.92
N VAL A 27 1.48 2.38 14.20
CA VAL A 27 0.36 3.31 14.03
C VAL A 27 -0.82 2.96 14.94
N PHE A 28 -1.12 1.67 15.13
CA PHE A 28 -2.31 1.24 15.87
C PHE A 28 -1.96 0.52 17.18
N PRO A 29 -2.65 0.85 18.28
CA PRO A 29 -2.44 0.19 19.58
C PRO A 29 -2.96 -1.25 19.61
N ALA A 30 -3.89 -1.61 18.71
CA ALA A 30 -4.44 -2.95 18.55
C ALA A 30 -4.33 -3.36 17.07
N PRO A 31 -3.13 -3.82 16.63
CA PRO A 31 -2.84 -4.09 15.23
C PRO A 31 -3.60 -5.31 14.70
N TRP A 32 -4.00 -5.29 13.42
CA TRP A 32 -4.44 -6.50 12.74
C TRP A 32 -3.31 -7.53 12.65
N SER A 33 -3.65 -8.81 12.53
CA SER A 33 -2.63 -9.86 12.39
C SER A 33 -2.14 -10.00 10.94
N ALA A 34 -0.89 -10.42 10.74
CA ALA A 34 -0.36 -10.76 9.41
C ALA A 34 -1.25 -11.79 8.68
N ARG A 35 -1.86 -12.72 9.43
CA ARG A 35 -2.78 -13.73 8.89
C ARG A 35 -4.09 -13.12 8.37
N ALA A 36 -4.55 -12.01 8.97
CA ALA A 36 -5.70 -11.27 8.47
C ALA A 36 -5.37 -10.65 7.12
N TYR A 37 -4.25 -9.91 6.99
CA TYR A 37 -3.83 -9.35 5.70
C TYR A 37 -3.61 -10.43 4.64
N HIS A 38 -3.00 -11.56 5.00
CA HIS A 38 -2.88 -12.69 4.10
C HIS A 38 -4.25 -13.16 3.60
N TYR A 39 -5.25 -13.30 4.48
CA TYR A 39 -6.60 -13.67 4.09
C TYR A 39 -7.24 -12.61 3.18
N GLU A 40 -7.11 -11.34 3.53
CA GLU A 40 -7.65 -10.22 2.76
C GLU A 40 -7.17 -10.21 1.31
N ILE A 41 -5.87 -10.40 1.08
CA ILE A 41 -5.31 -10.30 -0.28
C ILE A 41 -5.33 -11.61 -1.07
N THR A 42 -5.67 -12.75 -0.46
CA THR A 42 -5.64 -14.07 -1.15
C THR A 42 -6.97 -14.82 -1.17
N LYS A 43 -7.90 -14.50 -0.25
CA LYS A 43 -9.15 -15.26 -0.06
C LYS A 43 -10.40 -14.38 -0.10
N ASN A 44 -10.28 -13.09 0.18
CA ASN A 44 -11.42 -12.19 0.21
C ASN A 44 -11.53 -11.43 -1.12
N ASP A 45 -12.35 -11.95 -2.03
CA ASP A 45 -12.57 -11.33 -3.35
C ASP A 45 -13.24 -9.95 -3.28
N HIS A 46 -13.81 -9.58 -2.12
CA HIS A 46 -14.41 -8.27 -1.86
C HIS A 46 -13.42 -7.27 -1.26
N SER A 47 -12.20 -7.69 -0.97
CA SER A 47 -11.18 -6.84 -0.36
C SER A 47 -10.33 -6.16 -1.41
N THR A 48 -10.08 -4.87 -1.22
CA THR A 48 -9.04 -4.16 -1.96
C THR A 48 -8.05 -3.55 -1.00
N MET A 49 -6.80 -3.99 -1.11
CA MET A 49 -5.67 -3.49 -0.32
C MET A 49 -4.66 -2.83 -1.25
N LEU A 50 -4.32 -1.58 -0.93
CA LEU A 50 -3.36 -0.75 -1.66
C LEU A 50 -2.17 -0.38 -0.78
N VAL A 51 -1.04 -0.15 -1.42
CA VAL A 51 0.24 0.24 -0.82
C VAL A 51 0.77 1.48 -1.52
N VAL A 52 1.45 2.38 -0.79
CA VAL A 52 2.12 3.54 -1.37
C VAL A 52 3.64 3.47 -1.18
N ARG A 53 4.38 3.78 -2.25
CA ARG A 53 5.85 3.75 -2.33
C ARG A 53 6.38 5.02 -2.96
N PRO A 54 7.67 5.37 -2.76
CA PRO A 54 8.31 6.34 -3.62
C PRO A 54 8.30 5.85 -5.07
N ALA A 55 7.93 6.74 -6.00
CA ALA A 55 8.22 6.51 -7.41
C ALA A 55 9.74 6.46 -7.55
N ALA A 56 10.31 5.35 -8.02
CA ALA A 56 11.74 5.24 -8.25
C ALA A 56 12.08 5.98 -9.56
N PRO A 57 12.59 7.24 -9.52
CA PRO A 57 12.61 8.03 -10.74
C PRO A 57 13.71 7.55 -11.68
N ASP A 58 14.85 7.09 -11.15
CA ASP A 58 16.01 6.70 -11.96
C ASP A 58 16.90 5.71 -11.18
N ALA A 59 16.56 4.43 -11.22
CA ALA A 59 17.41 3.43 -10.57
C ALA A 59 18.70 3.23 -11.35
N SER A 60 19.85 3.49 -10.69
CA SER A 60 21.18 3.32 -11.28
C SER A 60 21.34 1.93 -11.95
N PRO A 61 22.22 1.78 -12.95
CA PRO A 61 22.47 0.48 -13.60
C PRO A 61 22.79 -0.64 -12.60
N ILE A 62 23.49 -0.32 -11.51
CA ILE A 62 23.80 -1.26 -10.44
C ILE A 62 22.54 -1.69 -9.68
N GLU A 63 21.60 -0.77 -9.46
CA GLU A 63 20.33 -1.08 -8.77
C GLU A 63 19.40 -1.92 -9.65
N HIS A 64 19.42 -1.71 -10.96
CA HIS A 64 18.77 -2.61 -11.92
C HIS A 64 19.35 -4.02 -11.85
N LEU A 65 20.68 -4.15 -11.86
CA LEU A 65 21.35 -5.45 -11.74
C LEU A 65 21.04 -6.12 -10.39
N ARG A 66 21.05 -5.36 -9.28
CA ARG A 66 20.66 -5.90 -7.96
C ARG A 66 19.23 -6.47 -7.99
N ARG A 67 18.28 -5.80 -8.65
CA ARG A 67 16.92 -6.31 -8.81
C ARG A 67 16.89 -7.62 -9.60
N GLN A 68 17.59 -7.69 -10.72
CA GLN A 68 17.65 -8.90 -11.56
C GLN A 68 18.29 -10.09 -10.82
N LEU A 69 19.25 -9.83 -9.93
CA LEU A 69 19.93 -10.85 -9.14
C LEU A 69 19.21 -11.20 -7.83
N GLY A 70 18.06 -10.58 -7.53
CA GLY A 70 17.35 -10.79 -6.26
C GLY A 70 18.06 -10.20 -5.03
N LEU A 71 19.00 -9.27 -5.24
CA LEU A 71 19.81 -8.60 -4.21
C LEU A 71 19.30 -7.19 -3.85
N ALA A 72 18.32 -6.67 -4.60
CA ALA A 72 17.74 -5.38 -4.30
C ALA A 72 16.87 -5.46 -3.04
N ARG A 73 16.94 -4.41 -2.22
CA ARG A 73 15.98 -4.27 -1.13
C ARG A 73 14.63 -3.92 -1.74
N PRO A 74 13.52 -4.50 -1.25
CA PRO A 74 12.19 -4.08 -1.67
C PRO A 74 12.03 -2.58 -1.43
N ALA A 75 11.37 -1.89 -2.36
CA ALA A 75 11.14 -0.45 -2.25
C ALA A 75 10.40 -0.14 -0.94
N PRO A 76 10.79 0.92 -0.22
CA PRO A 76 10.23 1.21 1.09
C PRO A 76 8.71 1.40 0.97
N LEU A 77 7.98 0.78 1.89
CA LEU A 77 6.54 0.97 2.04
C LEU A 77 6.31 2.21 2.91
N LEU A 78 5.64 3.23 2.38
CA LEU A 78 5.40 4.48 3.11
C LEU A 78 4.07 4.44 3.85
N GLY A 79 3.12 3.65 3.37
CA GLY A 79 1.78 3.53 3.90
C GLY A 79 0.97 2.51 3.12
N TYR A 80 -0.21 2.21 3.63
CA TYR A 80 -1.12 1.25 3.02
C TYR A 80 -2.56 1.58 3.44
N ALA A 81 -3.52 1.08 2.68
CA ALA A 81 -4.94 1.31 2.95
C ALA A 81 -5.79 0.20 2.34
N GLY A 82 -7.00 0.01 2.83
CA GLY A 82 -7.92 -0.91 2.18
C GLY A 82 -9.37 -0.76 2.58
N PHE A 83 -10.24 -1.33 1.75
CA PHE A 83 -11.67 -1.41 1.98
C PHE A 83 -12.23 -2.79 1.63
N TRP A 84 -13.39 -3.08 2.21
CA TRP A 84 -14.29 -4.15 1.75
C TRP A 84 -15.43 -3.56 0.94
N LEU A 85 -15.76 -4.19 -0.18
CA LEU A 85 -16.92 -3.82 -0.99
C LEU A 85 -18.11 -4.73 -0.63
N LEU A 86 -19.11 -4.16 0.01
CA LEU A 86 -20.36 -4.84 0.36
C LEU A 86 -21.49 -4.30 -0.51
N VAL A 87 -21.89 -5.02 -1.55
CA VAL A 87 -22.99 -4.68 -2.47
C VAL A 87 -22.89 -3.24 -3.00
N ASP A 88 -23.41 -2.25 -2.28
CA ASP A 88 -23.43 -0.83 -2.66
C ASP A 88 -22.60 0.06 -1.69
N GLU A 89 -21.82 -0.53 -0.78
CA GLU A 89 -21.05 0.17 0.25
C GLU A 89 -19.57 -0.23 0.25
N ALA A 90 -18.68 0.74 0.10
CA ALA A 90 -17.24 0.56 0.32
C ALA A 90 -16.89 0.94 1.77
N HIS A 91 -16.55 -0.05 2.59
CA HIS A 91 -16.15 0.16 3.98
C HIS A 91 -14.63 0.23 4.09
N ILE A 92 -14.08 1.41 4.38
CA ILE A 92 -12.65 1.58 4.62
C ILE A 92 -12.27 0.90 5.94
N CYS A 93 -11.51 -0.18 5.87
CA CYS A 93 -11.10 -0.96 7.04
C CYS A 93 -9.89 -0.34 7.73
N THR A 94 -8.95 0.19 6.95
CA THR A 94 -7.70 0.77 7.47
C THR A 94 -7.11 1.76 6.47
N ILE A 95 -6.48 2.81 7.01
CA ILE A 95 -5.59 3.73 6.30
C ILE A 95 -4.46 4.06 7.27
N ALA A 96 -3.23 3.76 6.89
CA ALA A 96 -2.07 4.05 7.71
C ALA A 96 -0.89 4.53 6.87
N VAL A 97 -0.19 5.52 7.40
CA VAL A 97 1.08 6.00 6.86
C VAL A 97 2.11 5.86 7.98
N HIS A 98 3.27 5.33 7.64
CA HIS A 98 4.36 5.15 8.59
C HIS A 98 4.69 6.49 9.28
N PRO A 99 4.92 6.54 10.61
CA PRO A 99 5.05 7.81 11.35
C PRO A 99 6.07 8.81 10.78
N GLN A 100 7.20 8.32 10.24
CA GLN A 100 8.22 9.17 9.62
C GLN A 100 7.77 9.88 8.33
N TRP A 101 6.67 9.44 7.72
CA TRP A 101 6.16 9.92 6.43
C TRP A 101 4.78 10.58 6.53
N GLN A 102 4.27 10.78 7.75
CA GLN A 102 3.00 11.47 7.99
C GLN A 102 3.11 12.98 7.73
N GLY A 103 1.97 13.66 7.56
CA GLY A 103 1.91 15.12 7.34
C GLY A 103 2.32 15.58 5.93
N GLN A 104 2.48 14.65 4.98
CA GLN A 104 2.95 14.93 3.61
C GLN A 104 1.90 14.64 2.53
N GLY A 105 0.62 14.46 2.90
CA GLY A 105 -0.47 14.16 1.95
C GLY A 105 -0.60 12.70 1.52
N LEU A 106 0.25 11.79 2.00
CA LEU A 106 0.20 10.36 1.62
C LEU A 106 -1.10 9.65 2.04
N GLY A 107 -1.67 10.02 3.18
CA GLY A 107 -2.96 9.47 3.62
C GLY A 107 -4.12 9.91 2.73
N GLU A 108 -4.08 11.17 2.26
CA GLU A 108 -5.04 11.69 1.28
C GLU A 108 -4.89 10.98 -0.07
N LEU A 109 -3.65 10.81 -0.54
CA LEU A 109 -3.36 10.05 -1.76
C LEU A 109 -3.94 8.63 -1.69
N LEU A 110 -3.74 7.92 -0.57
CA LEU A 110 -4.32 6.60 -0.34
C LEU A 110 -5.85 6.64 -0.34
N LEU A 111 -6.46 7.59 0.37
CA LEU A 111 -7.92 7.74 0.42
C LEU A 111 -8.52 8.00 -0.97
N VAL A 112 -7.96 8.94 -1.73
CA VAL A 112 -8.40 9.25 -3.10
C VAL A 112 -8.25 8.01 -3.98
N SER A 113 -7.14 7.27 -3.84
CA SER A 113 -6.91 6.03 -4.59
C SER A 113 -7.94 4.94 -4.26
N LEU A 114 -8.35 4.81 -2.98
CA LEU A 114 -9.43 3.90 -2.60
C LEU A 114 -10.77 4.32 -3.21
N LEU A 115 -11.10 5.62 -3.22
CA LEU A 115 -12.34 6.13 -3.81
C LEU A 115 -12.38 5.96 -5.34
N GLU A 116 -11.26 6.17 -6.02
CA GLU A 116 -11.15 5.89 -7.45
C GLU A 116 -11.34 4.40 -7.72
N LYS A 117 -10.72 3.55 -6.91
CA LYS A 117 -10.80 2.10 -7.05
C LYS A 117 -12.19 1.55 -6.74
N SER A 118 -12.89 2.10 -5.76
CA SER A 118 -14.27 1.69 -5.44
C SER A 118 -15.22 1.99 -6.59
N LYS A 119 -15.14 3.19 -7.19
CA LYS A 119 -15.95 3.58 -8.36
C LYS A 119 -15.77 2.67 -9.57
N LEU A 120 -14.59 2.07 -9.72
CA LEU A 120 -14.33 1.12 -10.81
C LEU A 120 -14.98 -0.25 -10.57
N LEU A 121 -15.33 -0.56 -9.33
CA LEU A 121 -15.90 -1.84 -8.94
C LEU A 121 -17.43 -1.80 -8.79
N GLY A 122 -18.04 -0.61 -8.71
CA GLY A 122 -19.48 -0.40 -8.60
C GLY A 122 -19.81 0.58 -7.50
#